data_AF-A0A1V0R217-F1
#
_entry.id   AF-A0A1V0R217-F1
#
_cell.length_a   1.000
_cell.length_b   1.000
_cell.length_c   1.000
_cell.angle_alpha   90.00
_cell.angle_beta   90.00
_cell.angle_gamma   90.00
#
_symmetry.space_group_name_H-M   'P 1'
#
loop_
_entity.id
_entity.type
_entity.pdbx_description
1 polymer ?
#
loop_
_entity_poly.entity_id
_entity_poly.type
_entity_poly.pdbx_seq_one_letter_code
_entity_poly.pdbx_strand_id
1 'polypeptide(L)'
;MIIRQAAERVVLVRPGPGLVSAAIVAGLDIWVVTDPEPRPGDARMPPELPPQRLLRVDFDDAAALRALLTDTVLTHGIGQILHLASDLERGLGRGSAAAAEEVVRELSGSRGKPAGRLPDAVAVRRILNQSRTSAVRAEEARTVGEACSLAEDFPLPVVIKSADKSGCWWTVAVRDRPELARWAEQAVTARHSAPYLVEELLTGAKFRVETLTVDGMHLVADIAPQGTAAPLHDAEQAGIRATVRALLDLAGYESGTTRTDVLVSARGSRIAAAMEPDREQAGTDRSRTAAAGGIERGTDR
;
A
#
# COMPACT_ATOMS: atom_id res chain seq x y z
N MET A 1 2.24 39.18 8.69
CA MET A 1 0.95 38.81 8.05
C MET A 1 0.97 37.30 7.87
N ILE A 2 0.37 36.55 8.79
CA ILE A 2 0.26 35.09 8.67
C ILE A 2 -0.91 34.86 7.72
N ILE A 3 -0.63 34.53 6.46
CA ILE A 3 -1.65 34.00 5.55
C ILE A 3 -2.08 32.68 6.20
N ARG A 4 -3.27 32.64 6.81
CA ARG A 4 -3.90 31.36 7.15
C ARG A 4 -4.16 30.66 5.82
N GLN A 5 -3.28 29.75 5.43
CA GLN A 5 -3.58 28.79 4.37
C GLN A 5 -4.91 28.14 4.75
N ALA A 6 -5.89 28.18 3.83
CA ALA A 6 -7.13 27.47 4.05
C ALA A 6 -6.79 25.98 4.21
N ALA A 7 -7.33 25.33 5.23
CA ALA A 7 -7.12 23.90 5.44
C ALA A 7 -7.49 23.13 4.16
N GLU A 8 -6.62 22.21 3.74
CA GLU A 8 -6.86 21.41 2.55
C GLU A 8 -8.12 20.58 2.73
N ARG A 9 -9.02 20.64 1.74
CA ARG A 9 -10.29 19.91 1.77
C ARG A 9 -10.12 18.53 1.16
N VAL A 10 -10.52 17.51 1.91
CA VAL A 10 -10.39 16.11 1.49
C VAL A 10 -11.67 15.34 1.70
N VAL A 11 -11.89 14.33 0.88
CA VAL A 11 -12.90 13.30 1.11
C VAL A 11 -12.20 12.02 1.54
N LEU A 12 -12.60 11.49 2.69
CA LEU A 12 -12.18 10.18 3.18
C LEU A 12 -13.24 9.14 2.78
N VAL A 13 -12.83 8.11 2.05
CA VAL A 13 -13.75 7.06 1.57
C VAL A 13 -13.67 5.85 2.49
N ARG A 14 -14.78 5.56 3.18
CA ARG A 14 -14.95 4.49 4.17
C ARG A 14 -13.80 4.42 5.18
N PRO A 15 -13.39 5.53 5.83
CA PRO A 15 -12.20 5.51 6.66
C PRO A 15 -12.41 4.69 7.94
N GLY A 16 -11.37 3.96 8.32
CA GLY A 16 -11.20 3.40 9.66
C GLY A 16 -10.76 4.48 10.65
N PRO A 17 -10.77 4.18 11.96
CA PRO A 17 -10.51 5.18 13.01
C PRO A 17 -9.10 5.80 12.89
N GLY A 18 -8.13 5.02 12.41
CA GLY A 18 -6.75 5.46 12.18
C GLY A 18 -6.64 6.57 11.14
N LEU A 19 -7.30 6.41 9.99
CA LEU A 19 -7.27 7.41 8.91
C LEU A 19 -7.97 8.71 9.33
N VAL A 20 -9.12 8.59 10.02
CA VAL A 20 -9.82 9.78 10.56
C VAL A 20 -8.93 10.52 11.55
N SER A 21 -8.31 9.81 12.50
CA SER A 21 -7.42 10.42 13.48
C SER A 21 -6.21 11.08 12.81
N ALA A 22 -5.61 10.45 11.81
CA ALA A 22 -4.50 11.01 11.06
C ALA A 22 -4.91 12.30 10.33
N ALA A 23 -6.07 12.31 9.65
CA ALA A 23 -6.55 13.48 8.94
C ALA A 23 -6.82 14.68 9.89
N ILE A 24 -7.37 14.41 11.08
CA ILE A 24 -7.59 15.44 12.11
C ILE A 24 -6.26 16.00 12.63
N VAL A 25 -5.29 15.13 12.94
CA VAL A 25 -3.96 15.56 13.39
C VAL A 25 -3.25 16.39 12.32
N ALA A 26 -3.47 16.08 11.04
CA ALA A 26 -2.98 16.88 9.91
C ALA A 26 -3.71 18.21 9.71
N GLY A 27 -4.80 18.47 10.44
CA GLY A 27 -5.59 19.70 10.29
C GLY A 27 -6.35 19.80 8.97
N LEU A 28 -6.67 18.66 8.35
CA LEU A 28 -7.44 18.61 7.11
C LEU A 28 -8.92 18.99 7.33
N ASP A 29 -9.53 19.62 6.34
CA ASP A 29 -10.96 19.90 6.31
C ASP A 29 -11.69 18.70 5.67
N ILE A 30 -12.22 17.80 6.51
CA ILE A 30 -12.64 16.46 6.08
C ILE A 30 -14.15 16.36 5.74
N TRP A 31 -14.43 15.63 4.67
CA TRP A 31 -15.71 14.99 4.37
C TRP A 31 -15.51 13.48 4.48
N VAL A 32 -16.53 12.76 4.95
CA VAL A 32 -16.46 11.32 5.12
C VAL A 32 -17.59 10.66 4.36
N VAL A 33 -17.26 9.69 3.51
CA VAL A 33 -18.22 8.83 2.83
C VAL A 33 -18.27 7.50 3.57
N THR A 34 -19.43 7.13 4.10
CA THR A 34 -19.65 5.84 4.77
C THR A 34 -20.80 5.08 4.13
N ASP A 35 -20.89 3.80 4.47
CA ASP A 35 -22.05 2.98 4.13
C ASP A 35 -23.29 3.46 4.93
N PRO A 36 -24.52 3.33 4.38
CA PRO A 36 -25.75 3.60 5.10
C PRO A 36 -25.89 2.80 6.38
N GLU A 37 -25.49 1.52 6.34
CA GLU A 37 -25.55 0.62 7.49
C GLU A 37 -24.18 0.50 8.15
N PRO A 38 -24.09 0.55 9.49
CA PRO A 38 -22.82 0.39 10.19
C PRO A 38 -22.24 -1.00 9.90
N ARG A 39 -21.05 -1.05 9.32
CA ARG A 39 -20.33 -2.30 9.07
C ARG A 39 -19.19 -2.47 10.09
N PRO A 40 -18.75 -3.71 10.37
CA PRO A 40 -17.65 -3.95 11.29
C PRO A 40 -16.38 -3.22 10.86
N GLY A 41 -15.81 -2.44 11.78
CA GLY A 41 -14.55 -1.73 11.56
C GLY A 41 -14.68 -0.31 11.01
N ASP A 42 -15.89 0.15 10.71
CA ASP A 42 -16.14 1.54 10.38
C ASP A 42 -15.72 2.44 11.55
N ALA A 43 -15.09 3.58 11.25
CA ALA A 43 -14.74 4.55 12.27
C ALA A 43 -15.98 5.09 12.96
N ARG A 44 -15.91 5.21 14.30
CA ARG A 44 -16.85 6.09 14.99
C ARG A 44 -16.52 7.53 14.57
N MET A 45 -17.49 8.19 13.95
CA MET A 45 -17.30 9.57 13.50
C MET A 45 -17.04 10.49 14.69
N PRO A 46 -16.09 11.44 14.55
CA PRO A 46 -15.81 12.40 15.60
C PRO A 46 -17.04 13.28 15.82
N PRO A 47 -17.37 13.61 17.08
CA PRO A 47 -18.58 14.37 17.40
C PRO A 47 -18.57 15.78 16.80
N GLU A 48 -17.39 16.30 16.48
CA GLU A 48 -17.21 17.61 15.86
C GLU A 48 -17.48 17.62 14.34
N LEU A 49 -17.60 16.46 13.70
CA LEU A 49 -17.86 16.39 12.26
C LEU A 49 -19.31 16.83 11.98
N PRO A 50 -19.52 17.91 11.21
CA PRO A 50 -20.87 18.35 10.86
C PRO A 50 -21.62 17.24 10.11
N PRO A 51 -22.91 16.99 10.42
CA PRO A 51 -23.70 15.95 9.73
C PRO A 51 -23.71 16.11 8.20
N GLN A 52 -23.60 17.34 7.69
CA GLN A 52 -23.56 17.65 6.26
C GLN A 52 -22.28 17.18 5.57
N ARG A 53 -21.23 16.87 6.35
CA ARG A 53 -19.95 16.34 5.86
C ARG A 53 -19.86 14.83 6.02
N LEU A 54 -20.90 14.19 6.57
CA LEU A 54 -21.06 12.76 6.61
C LEU A 54 -22.00 12.33 5.48
N LEU A 55 -21.40 11.85 4.40
CA LEU A 55 -22.10 11.43 3.19
C LEU A 55 -22.33 9.93 3.25
N ARG A 56 -23.52 9.47 2.84
CA ARG A 56 -23.86 8.05 2.84
C ARG A 56 -24.14 7.54 1.44
N VAL A 57 -23.55 6.41 1.10
CA VAL A 57 -23.78 5.73 -0.18
C VAL A 57 -23.54 4.24 -0.02
N ASP A 58 -24.38 3.44 -0.67
CA ASP A 58 -24.16 2.00 -0.75
C ASP A 58 -22.91 1.72 -1.58
N PHE A 59 -21.91 1.11 -0.95
CA PHE A 59 -20.65 0.75 -1.61
C PHE A 59 -20.79 -0.43 -2.56
N ASP A 60 -21.91 -1.15 -2.51
CA ASP A 60 -22.27 -2.16 -3.50
C ASP A 60 -22.79 -1.51 -4.81
N ASP A 61 -23.14 -0.21 -4.80
CA ASP A 61 -23.50 0.60 -5.98
C ASP A 61 -22.36 1.56 -6.37
N ALA A 62 -21.46 1.06 -7.22
CA ALA A 62 -20.34 1.84 -7.73
C ALA A 62 -20.75 3.08 -8.54
N ALA A 63 -21.92 3.07 -9.19
CA ALA A 63 -22.40 4.21 -9.96
C ALA A 63 -22.89 5.32 -9.04
N ALA A 64 -23.61 4.97 -7.97
CA ALA A 64 -24.01 5.91 -6.93
C ALA A 64 -22.80 6.50 -6.20
N LEU A 65 -21.81 5.68 -5.84
CA LEU A 65 -20.56 6.14 -5.23
C LEU A 65 -19.84 7.15 -6.13
N ARG A 66 -19.71 6.85 -7.43
CA ARG A 66 -19.10 7.75 -8.41
C ARG A 66 -19.84 9.07 -8.50
N ALA A 67 -21.16 9.05 -8.59
CA ALA A 67 -21.98 10.25 -8.69
C ALA A 67 -21.84 11.11 -7.44
N LEU A 68 -21.96 10.52 -6.25
CA LEU A 68 -21.80 11.22 -4.97
C LEU A 68 -20.41 11.86 -4.85
N LEU A 69 -19.35 11.09 -5.12
CA LEU A 69 -17.99 11.59 -5.04
C LEU A 69 -17.79 12.75 -6.01
N THR A 70 -18.20 12.59 -7.28
CA THR A 70 -18.08 13.65 -8.30
C THR A 70 -18.77 14.93 -7.88
N ASP A 71 -20.03 14.83 -7.43
CA ASP A 71 -20.82 15.99 -7.01
C ASP A 71 -20.21 16.69 -5.80
N THR A 72 -19.88 15.94 -4.75
CA THR A 72 -19.23 16.47 -3.53
C THR A 72 -17.96 17.22 -3.87
N VAL A 73 -17.16 16.60 -4.73
CA VAL A 73 -15.84 17.04 -5.09
C VAL A 73 -15.86 18.32 -5.93
N LEU A 74 -16.88 18.49 -6.78
CA LEU A 74 -17.13 19.72 -7.52
C LEU A 74 -17.74 20.81 -6.64
N THR A 75 -18.78 20.48 -5.87
CA THR A 75 -19.56 21.41 -5.06
C THR A 75 -18.73 22.06 -3.95
N HIS A 76 -17.83 21.30 -3.32
CA HIS A 76 -17.03 21.79 -2.19
C HIS A 76 -15.60 22.16 -2.55
N GLY A 77 -15.21 22.00 -3.82
CA GLY A 77 -13.84 22.22 -4.27
C GLY A 77 -12.83 21.36 -3.49
N ILE A 78 -13.16 20.09 -3.30
CA ILE A 78 -12.30 19.12 -2.62
C ILE A 78 -11.01 18.97 -3.43
N GLY A 79 -9.84 18.96 -2.80
CA GLY A 79 -8.56 18.79 -3.47
C GLY A 79 -8.21 17.32 -3.72
N GLN A 80 -8.50 16.47 -2.73
CA GLN A 80 -8.07 15.07 -2.74
C GLN A 80 -9.16 14.11 -2.25
N ILE A 81 -9.14 12.88 -2.80
CA ILE A 81 -9.93 11.75 -2.31
C ILE A 81 -8.94 10.75 -1.72
N LEU A 82 -9.08 10.44 -0.44
CA LEU A 82 -8.16 9.61 0.31
C LEU A 82 -8.87 8.34 0.81
N HIS A 83 -8.16 7.23 0.75
CA HIS A 83 -8.61 5.96 1.29
C HIS A 83 -7.40 5.12 1.74
N LEU A 84 -7.67 4.18 2.64
CA LEU A 84 -6.75 3.08 2.92
C LEU A 84 -7.33 1.81 2.29
N ALA A 85 -6.47 1.00 1.68
CA ALA A 85 -6.90 -0.26 1.07
C ALA A 85 -7.53 -1.18 2.13
N SER A 86 -6.93 -1.25 3.33
CA SER A 86 -7.47 -2.10 4.40
C SER A 86 -8.85 -1.65 4.91
N ASP A 87 -9.14 -0.35 4.87
CA ASP A 87 -10.42 0.20 5.30
C ASP A 87 -11.54 -0.15 4.30
N LEU A 88 -11.25 -0.12 3.00
CA LEU A 88 -12.15 -0.59 1.95
C LEU A 88 -12.41 -2.09 2.05
N GLU A 89 -11.36 -2.90 2.26
CA GLU A 89 -11.48 -4.35 2.38
C GLU A 89 -12.29 -4.79 3.60
N ARG A 90 -12.33 -3.97 4.66
CA ARG A 90 -12.97 -4.31 5.93
C ARG A 90 -14.48 -4.16 5.83
N GLY A 91 -15.21 -5.27 5.77
CA GLY A 91 -16.68 -5.29 5.80
C GLY A 91 -17.38 -5.13 4.45
N LEU A 92 -16.64 -4.84 3.37
CA LEU A 92 -17.14 -4.94 2.00
C LEU A 92 -16.86 -6.33 1.41
N GLY A 93 -17.72 -6.77 0.49
CA GLY A 93 -17.36 -7.88 -0.39
C GLY A 93 -16.15 -7.49 -1.25
N ARG A 94 -15.28 -8.46 -1.60
CA ARG A 94 -14.09 -8.21 -2.44
C ARG A 94 -14.42 -7.45 -3.73
N GLY A 95 -15.53 -7.80 -4.39
CA GLY A 95 -15.97 -7.14 -5.62
C GLY A 95 -16.31 -5.66 -5.40
N SER A 96 -17.03 -5.35 -4.33
CA SER A 96 -17.45 -3.99 -3.98
C SER A 96 -16.26 -3.13 -3.54
N ALA A 97 -15.33 -3.68 -2.75
CA ALA A 97 -14.09 -2.99 -2.40
C ALA A 97 -13.27 -2.62 -3.65
N ALA A 98 -13.10 -3.57 -4.57
CA ALA A 98 -12.37 -3.33 -5.83
C ALA A 98 -13.09 -2.30 -6.72
N ALA A 99 -14.43 -2.35 -6.80
CA ALA A 99 -15.21 -1.38 -7.56
C ALA A 99 -15.14 0.03 -6.95
N ALA A 100 -15.17 0.14 -5.62
CA ALA A 100 -15.01 1.42 -4.93
C ALA A 100 -13.62 2.02 -5.14
N GLU A 101 -12.57 1.20 -5.04
CA GLU A 101 -11.19 1.61 -5.31
C GLU A 101 -11.01 2.09 -6.75
N GLU A 102 -11.60 1.40 -7.72
CA GLU A 102 -11.60 1.83 -9.14
C GLU A 102 -12.21 3.22 -9.30
N VAL A 103 -13.38 3.47 -8.68
CA VAL A 103 -14.05 4.77 -8.72
C VAL A 103 -13.15 5.86 -8.12
N VAL A 104 -12.53 5.60 -6.97
CA VAL A 104 -11.62 6.56 -6.32
C VAL A 104 -10.41 6.85 -7.20
N ARG A 105 -9.81 5.81 -7.80
CA ARG A 105 -8.64 5.93 -8.68
C ARG A 105 -8.95 6.74 -9.94
N GLU A 106 -10.09 6.48 -10.59
CA GLU A 106 -10.52 7.22 -11.78
C GLU A 106 -10.71 8.71 -11.48
N LEU A 107 -11.38 9.04 -10.37
CA LEU A 107 -11.63 10.42 -9.96
C LEU A 107 -10.34 11.14 -9.54
N SER A 108 -9.43 10.44 -8.85
CA SER A 108 -8.13 10.98 -8.46
C SER A 108 -7.22 11.24 -9.66
N GLY A 109 -7.20 10.31 -10.64
CA GLY A 109 -6.42 10.45 -11.88
C GLY A 109 -6.86 11.62 -12.77
N SER A 110 -8.15 11.97 -12.74
CA SER A 110 -8.72 13.06 -13.54
C SER A 110 -8.31 14.47 -13.06
N ARG A 111 -7.71 14.60 -11.87
CA ARG A 111 -7.52 15.89 -11.18
C ARG A 111 -6.06 16.35 -11.08
N GLY A 112 -5.16 15.68 -11.80
CA GLY A 112 -3.73 15.97 -11.79
C GLY A 112 -2.98 15.08 -10.80
N LYS A 113 -1.72 14.78 -11.08
CA LYS A 113 -0.90 13.93 -10.19
C LYS A 113 -0.61 14.70 -8.88
N PRO A 114 -0.73 14.05 -7.71
CA PRO A 114 -0.12 14.58 -6.49
C PRO A 114 1.36 14.89 -6.74
N ALA A 115 1.88 15.94 -6.10
CA ALA A 115 3.31 16.18 -6.05
C ALA A 115 3.98 15.00 -5.31
N GLY A 116 4.83 14.26 -6.02
CA GLY A 116 5.57 13.11 -5.48
C GLY A 116 4.78 11.80 -5.51
N ARG A 117 5.07 10.94 -6.50
CA ARG A 117 4.67 9.52 -6.45
C ARG A 117 5.73 8.74 -5.71
N LEU A 118 5.32 7.69 -5.00
CA LEU A 118 6.30 6.77 -4.43
C LEU A 118 7.16 6.14 -5.57
N PRO A 119 8.49 6.12 -5.43
CA PRO A 119 9.39 5.49 -6.40
C PRO A 119 9.08 4.01 -6.59
N ASP A 120 9.60 3.42 -7.67
CA ASP A 120 9.49 1.98 -7.88
C ASP A 120 10.29 1.17 -6.85
N ALA A 121 10.08 -0.15 -6.81
CA ALA A 121 10.70 -1.01 -5.79
C ALA A 121 12.24 -0.99 -5.83
N VAL A 122 12.84 -0.82 -7.02
CA VAL A 122 14.31 -0.74 -7.17
C VAL A 122 14.82 0.57 -6.59
N ALA A 123 14.18 1.69 -6.91
CA ALA A 123 14.53 3.00 -6.37
C ALA A 123 14.33 3.05 -4.85
N VAL A 124 13.21 2.53 -4.34
CA VAL A 124 12.96 2.39 -2.89
C VAL A 124 14.07 1.58 -2.22
N ARG A 125 14.42 0.40 -2.78
CA ARG A 125 15.48 -0.43 -2.21
C ARG A 125 16.84 0.28 -2.23
N ARG A 126 17.17 0.98 -3.32
CA ARG A 126 18.39 1.76 -3.45
C ARG A 126 18.49 2.83 -2.35
N ILE A 127 17.42 3.60 -2.15
CA ILE A 127 17.33 4.63 -1.10
C ILE A 127 17.53 4.03 0.30
N LEU A 128 16.85 2.92 0.61
CA LEU A 128 16.95 2.25 1.90
C LEU A 128 18.34 1.68 2.19
N ASN A 129 19.01 1.14 1.16
CA ASN A 129 20.36 0.61 1.29
C ASN A 129 21.40 1.72 1.43
N GLN A 130 21.29 2.80 0.66
CA GLN A 130 22.21 3.95 0.72
C GLN A 130 22.14 4.69 2.06
N SER A 131 20.92 4.85 2.60
CA SER A 131 20.68 5.51 3.90
C SER A 131 20.92 4.62 5.12
N ARG A 132 21.02 3.30 4.92
CA ARG A 132 21.12 2.26 5.96
C ARG A 132 19.89 2.15 6.90
N THR A 133 18.79 2.84 6.62
CA THR A 133 17.54 2.82 7.43
C THR A 133 16.88 1.43 7.47
N SER A 134 16.96 0.68 6.37
CA SER A 134 16.45 -0.69 6.26
C SER A 134 17.26 -1.45 5.22
N ALA A 135 18.58 -1.45 5.41
CA ALA A 135 19.50 -2.09 4.47
C ALA A 135 19.32 -3.62 4.45
N VAL A 136 19.35 -4.17 3.24
CA VAL A 136 19.33 -5.60 2.95
C VAL A 136 20.26 -5.85 1.76
N ARG A 137 20.74 -7.09 1.59
CA ARG A 137 21.43 -7.47 0.36
C ARG A 137 20.43 -7.41 -0.80
N ALA A 138 20.74 -6.58 -1.81
CA ALA A 138 19.90 -6.43 -2.98
C ALA A 138 20.71 -5.97 -4.19
N GLU A 139 20.37 -6.48 -5.36
CA GLU A 139 20.99 -6.14 -6.64
C GLU A 139 19.94 -6.00 -7.76
N GLU A 140 20.21 -5.08 -8.68
CA GLU A 140 19.35 -4.77 -9.83
C GLU A 140 19.82 -5.56 -11.05
N ALA A 141 18.89 -6.19 -11.76
CA ALA A 141 19.13 -6.85 -13.03
C ALA A 141 18.30 -6.22 -14.15
N ARG A 142 18.86 -6.19 -15.36
CA ARG A 142 18.22 -5.64 -16.57
C ARG A 142 17.62 -6.72 -17.45
N THR A 143 17.94 -7.99 -17.18
CA THR A 143 17.39 -9.14 -17.91
C THR A 143 17.02 -10.27 -16.96
N VAL A 144 16.16 -11.19 -17.42
CA VAL A 144 15.85 -12.42 -16.67
C VAL A 144 17.11 -13.24 -16.43
N GLY A 145 18.02 -13.33 -17.41
CA GLY A 145 19.28 -14.06 -17.28
C GLY A 145 20.24 -13.46 -16.25
N GLU A 146 20.35 -12.13 -16.20
CA GLU A 146 21.09 -11.42 -15.14
C GLU A 146 20.46 -11.67 -13.77
N ALA A 147 19.13 -11.60 -13.65
CA ALA A 147 18.44 -11.88 -12.39
C ALA A 147 18.66 -13.32 -11.90
N CYS A 148 18.66 -14.30 -12.81
CA CYS A 148 19.01 -15.68 -12.49
C CYS A 148 20.47 -15.80 -12.01
N SER A 149 21.40 -15.15 -12.71
CA SER A 149 22.83 -15.20 -12.34
C SER A 149 23.05 -14.59 -10.95
N LEU A 150 22.45 -13.44 -10.67
CA LEU A 150 22.47 -12.81 -9.35
C LEU A 150 21.83 -13.69 -8.27
N ALA A 151 20.71 -14.35 -8.58
CA ALA A 151 20.06 -15.27 -7.64
C ALA A 151 20.92 -16.50 -7.30
N GLU A 152 21.80 -16.93 -8.20
CA GLU A 152 22.78 -18.00 -7.95
C GLU A 152 23.98 -17.51 -7.12
N ASP A 153 24.39 -16.25 -7.29
CA ASP A 153 25.44 -15.61 -6.48
C ASP A 153 24.96 -15.25 -5.06
N PHE A 154 23.64 -15.11 -4.88
CA PHE A 154 23.01 -15.00 -3.56
C PHE A 154 22.79 -16.39 -2.94
N PRO A 155 23.01 -16.56 -1.63
CA PRO A 155 22.57 -17.77 -0.95
C PRO A 155 21.03 -17.81 -0.98
N LEU A 156 20.46 -18.77 -1.71
CA LEU A 156 19.02 -19.04 -1.67
C LEU A 156 18.59 -19.34 -0.22
N PRO A 157 17.37 -18.93 0.18
CA PRO A 157 16.32 -18.32 -0.63
C PRO A 157 16.50 -16.82 -0.92
N VAL A 158 16.01 -16.38 -2.08
CA VAL A 158 15.95 -14.96 -2.48
C VAL A 158 14.51 -14.54 -2.77
N VAL A 159 14.31 -13.23 -2.88
CA VAL A 159 13.10 -12.62 -3.43
C VAL A 159 13.45 -11.94 -4.74
N ILE A 160 12.70 -12.23 -5.79
CA ILE A 160 12.80 -11.52 -7.06
C ILE A 160 11.55 -10.67 -7.25
N LYS A 161 11.75 -9.37 -7.49
CA LYS A 161 10.68 -8.43 -7.81
C LYS A 161 10.80 -7.93 -9.24
N SER A 162 9.67 -7.75 -9.90
CA SER A 162 9.60 -7.30 -11.29
C SER A 162 8.28 -6.60 -11.57
N ALA A 163 8.29 -5.62 -12.46
CA ALA A 163 7.06 -5.00 -12.93
C ALA A 163 6.44 -5.80 -14.09
N ASP A 164 5.12 -5.92 -14.13
CA ASP A 164 4.40 -6.34 -15.33
C ASP A 164 4.19 -5.16 -16.30
N LYS A 165 3.53 -5.42 -17.43
CA LYS A 165 3.23 -4.39 -18.45
C LYS A 165 2.39 -3.21 -17.95
N SER A 166 1.65 -3.37 -16.85
CA SER A 166 0.87 -2.29 -16.25
C SER A 166 1.70 -1.46 -15.26
N GLY A 167 2.95 -1.86 -15.00
CA GLY A 167 3.81 -1.26 -14.00
C GLY A 167 3.54 -1.78 -12.58
N CYS A 168 2.71 -2.81 -12.42
CA CYS A 168 2.47 -3.42 -11.13
C CYS A 168 3.65 -4.30 -10.73
N TRP A 169 4.13 -4.15 -9.50
CA TRP A 169 5.28 -4.89 -8.99
C TRP A 169 4.86 -6.22 -8.38
N TRP A 170 5.42 -7.27 -8.94
CA TRP A 170 5.30 -8.65 -8.47
C TRP A 170 6.47 -8.98 -7.55
N THR A 171 6.21 -9.80 -6.54
CA THR A 171 7.23 -10.27 -5.58
C THR A 171 7.13 -11.78 -5.50
N VAL A 172 8.21 -12.48 -5.87
CA VAL A 172 8.27 -13.94 -5.88
C VAL A 172 9.42 -14.39 -4.99
N ALA A 173 9.12 -15.22 -3.99
CA ALA A 173 10.15 -15.92 -3.24
C ALA A 173 10.63 -17.13 -4.05
N VAL A 174 11.95 -17.28 -4.14
CA VAL A 174 12.63 -18.37 -4.86
C VAL A 174 13.51 -19.10 -3.86
N ARG A 175 13.15 -20.35 -3.55
CA ARG A 175 13.75 -21.15 -2.48
C ARG A 175 14.87 -22.07 -2.96
N ASP A 176 14.78 -22.50 -4.21
CA ASP A 176 15.72 -23.43 -4.83
C ASP A 176 15.87 -23.15 -6.33
N ARG A 177 16.82 -23.87 -6.95
CA ARG A 177 17.10 -23.73 -8.39
C ARG A 177 15.91 -24.13 -9.28
N PRO A 178 15.16 -25.22 -9.00
CA PRO A 178 13.93 -25.51 -9.73
C PRO A 178 12.91 -24.36 -9.70
N GLU A 179 12.70 -23.72 -8.56
CA GLU A 179 11.83 -22.54 -8.45
C GLU A 179 12.36 -21.36 -9.26
N LEU A 180 13.69 -21.15 -9.30
CA LEU A 180 14.30 -20.11 -10.11
C LEU A 180 14.06 -20.32 -11.61
N ALA A 181 14.19 -21.56 -12.08
CA ALA A 181 13.91 -21.91 -13.48
C ALA A 181 12.44 -21.65 -13.83
N ARG A 182 11.51 -22.06 -12.97
CA ARG A 182 10.08 -21.81 -13.14
C ARG A 182 9.77 -20.31 -13.14
N TRP A 183 10.39 -19.53 -12.27
CA TRP A 183 10.24 -18.08 -12.24
C TRP A 183 10.70 -17.46 -13.57
N ALA A 184 11.85 -17.90 -14.11
CA ALA A 184 12.38 -17.37 -15.37
C ALA A 184 11.44 -17.63 -16.55
N GLU A 185 10.89 -18.84 -16.66
CA GLU A 185 9.87 -19.18 -17.66
C GLU A 185 8.63 -18.29 -17.52
N GLN A 186 8.12 -18.14 -16.29
CA GLN A 186 6.96 -17.31 -16.01
C GLN A 186 7.20 -15.83 -16.33
N ALA A 187 8.36 -15.28 -16.00
CA ALA A 187 8.71 -13.88 -16.29
C ALA A 187 8.66 -13.59 -17.80
N VAL A 188 9.14 -14.54 -18.62
CA VAL A 188 9.09 -14.44 -20.09
C VAL A 188 7.64 -14.55 -20.59
N THR A 189 6.89 -15.55 -20.13
CA THR A 189 5.50 -15.77 -20.58
C THR A 189 4.57 -14.62 -20.18
N ALA A 190 4.69 -14.15 -18.94
CA ALA A 190 3.92 -13.01 -18.41
C ALA A 190 4.42 -11.66 -18.95
N ARG A 191 5.54 -11.65 -19.69
CA ARG A 191 6.19 -10.46 -20.26
C ARG A 191 6.46 -9.41 -19.18
N HIS A 192 7.03 -9.84 -18.07
CA HIS A 192 7.58 -8.93 -17.07
C HIS A 192 8.69 -8.10 -17.70
N SER A 193 8.80 -6.86 -17.27
CA SER A 193 9.75 -5.89 -17.80
C SER A 193 10.78 -5.55 -16.74
N ALA A 194 12.01 -5.34 -17.21
CA ALA A 194 13.07 -4.74 -16.41
C ALA A 194 12.67 -3.34 -15.91
N PRO A 195 13.23 -2.89 -14.77
CA PRO A 195 14.25 -3.58 -13.98
C PRO A 195 13.71 -4.71 -13.11
N TYR A 196 14.56 -5.70 -12.86
CA TYR A 196 14.37 -6.77 -11.87
C TYR A 196 15.16 -6.44 -10.62
N LEU A 197 14.62 -6.81 -9.46
CA LEU A 197 15.28 -6.64 -8.18
C LEU A 197 15.43 -7.99 -7.49
N VAL A 198 16.67 -8.41 -7.24
CA VAL A 198 16.99 -9.62 -6.49
C VAL A 198 17.41 -9.21 -5.08
N GLU A 199 16.71 -9.70 -4.07
CA GLU A 199 16.97 -9.38 -2.66
C GLU A 199 17.13 -10.66 -1.84
N GLU A 200 17.83 -10.58 -0.70
CA GLU A 200 17.73 -11.65 0.30
C GLU A 200 16.27 -11.82 0.76
N LEU A 201 15.84 -13.06 1.01
CA LEU A 201 14.52 -13.30 1.58
C LEU A 201 14.49 -12.82 3.05
N LEU A 202 13.72 -11.78 3.31
CA LEU A 202 13.46 -11.32 4.67
C LEU A 202 12.58 -12.33 5.42
N THR A 203 12.93 -12.56 6.68
CA THR A 203 12.18 -13.43 7.60
C THR A 203 11.79 -12.66 8.85
N GLY A 204 10.71 -13.09 9.50
CA GLY A 204 10.16 -12.42 10.69
C GLY A 204 8.65 -12.28 10.64
N ALA A 205 8.09 -11.69 11.70
CA ALA A 205 6.67 -11.37 11.77
C ALA A 205 6.35 -10.22 10.81
N LYS A 206 5.34 -10.40 9.96
CA LYS A 206 4.98 -9.44 8.91
C LYS A 206 3.86 -8.52 9.41
N PHE A 207 4.01 -7.23 9.13
CA PHE A 207 3.04 -6.19 9.45
C PHE A 207 2.73 -5.36 8.22
N ARG A 208 1.45 -5.03 8.05
CA ARG A 208 0.97 -3.99 7.13
C ARG A 208 0.97 -2.66 7.89
N VAL A 209 1.55 -1.63 7.30
CA VAL A 209 1.55 -0.27 7.86
C VAL A 209 0.90 0.65 6.86
N GLU A 210 -0.14 1.35 7.27
CA GLU A 210 -0.83 2.33 6.44
C GLU A 210 -0.56 3.73 6.96
N THR A 211 -0.20 4.64 6.07
CA THR A 211 0.28 5.98 6.41
C THR A 211 -0.42 7.03 5.56
N LEU A 212 -0.90 8.10 6.20
CA LEU A 212 -1.31 9.34 5.55
C LEU A 212 -0.15 10.33 5.57
N THR A 213 0.14 10.94 4.43
CA THR A 213 1.13 12.03 4.32
C THR A 213 0.44 13.31 3.86
N VAL A 214 0.75 14.43 4.52
CA VAL A 214 0.28 15.78 4.18
C VAL A 214 1.44 16.75 4.36
N ASP A 215 1.82 17.47 3.32
CA ASP A 215 2.96 18.40 3.30
C ASP A 215 4.25 17.78 3.90
N GLY A 216 4.53 16.51 3.56
CA GLY A 216 5.66 15.73 4.07
C GLY A 216 5.50 15.22 5.52
N MET A 217 4.41 15.53 6.21
CA MET A 217 4.14 14.99 7.54
C MET A 217 3.54 13.57 7.46
N HIS A 218 4.31 12.58 7.89
CA HIS A 218 3.95 11.16 7.83
C HIS A 218 3.23 10.66 9.09
N LEU A 219 1.91 10.48 9.00
CA LEU A 219 1.04 9.99 10.07
C LEU A 219 0.66 8.52 9.84
N VAL A 220 1.26 7.62 10.62
CA VAL A 220 0.91 6.19 10.58
C VAL A 220 -0.49 6.01 11.15
N ALA A 221 -1.42 5.61 10.29
CA ALA A 221 -2.84 5.45 10.57
C ALA A 221 -3.16 4.06 11.14
N ASP A 222 -2.51 3.01 10.62
CA ASP A 222 -2.71 1.64 11.11
C ASP A 222 -1.41 0.81 11.05
N ILE A 223 -1.29 -0.14 11.98
CA ILE A 223 -0.26 -1.20 11.97
C ILE A 223 -0.97 -2.52 12.27
N ALA A 224 -1.18 -3.32 11.22
CA ALA A 224 -1.91 -4.58 11.31
C ALA A 224 -0.96 -5.78 11.14
N PRO A 225 -1.00 -6.79 12.04
CA PRO A 225 -0.29 -8.04 11.82
C PRO A 225 -0.82 -8.76 10.58
N GLN A 226 0.06 -9.41 9.83
CA GLN A 226 -0.30 -10.32 8.73
C GLN A 226 -0.01 -11.77 9.12
N GLY A 227 -0.91 -12.68 8.75
CA GLY A 227 -0.79 -14.10 9.06
C GLY A 227 -0.91 -14.37 10.56
N THR A 228 0.01 -15.15 11.12
CA THR A 228 0.03 -15.55 12.53
C THR A 228 0.86 -14.62 13.43
N ALA A 229 1.24 -13.43 12.93
CA ALA A 229 2.01 -12.47 13.70
C ALA A 229 1.25 -12.04 14.97
N ALA A 230 1.92 -12.13 16.10
CA ALA A 230 1.38 -11.64 17.37
C ALA A 230 1.31 -10.10 17.37
N PRO A 231 0.40 -9.49 18.17
CA PRO A 231 0.41 -8.06 18.40
C PRO A 231 1.76 -7.57 18.93
N LEU A 232 2.20 -6.40 18.45
CA LEU A 232 3.48 -5.80 18.82
C LEU A 232 3.43 -5.09 20.15
N HIS A 233 4.55 -5.12 20.88
CA HIS A 233 4.77 -4.23 22.00
C HIS A 233 5.06 -2.79 21.53
N ASP A 234 4.83 -1.80 22.40
CA ASP A 234 4.93 -0.37 22.06
C ASP A 234 6.28 0.03 21.46
N ALA A 235 7.38 -0.55 21.96
CA ALA A 235 8.72 -0.29 21.46
C ALA A 235 8.90 -0.76 20.01
N GLU A 236 8.36 -1.94 19.67
CA GLU A 236 8.43 -2.47 18.30
C GLU A 236 7.55 -1.66 17.36
N GLN A 237 6.36 -1.27 17.81
CA GLN A 237 5.51 -0.35 17.04
C GLN A 237 6.20 0.99 16.78
N ALA A 238 6.88 1.55 17.79
CA ALA A 238 7.65 2.78 17.63
C ALA A 238 8.78 2.60 16.61
N GLY A 239 9.47 1.46 16.65
CA GLY A 239 10.49 1.09 15.66
C GLY A 239 9.93 1.02 14.24
N ILE A 240 8.78 0.35 14.04
CA ILE A 240 8.10 0.32 12.74
C ILE A 240 7.73 1.73 12.28
N ARG A 241 7.10 2.55 13.13
CA ARG A 241 6.73 3.93 12.80
C ARG A 241 7.94 4.74 12.36
N ALA A 242 9.04 4.66 13.10
CA ALA A 242 10.27 5.37 12.76
C ALA A 242 10.84 4.93 11.40
N THR A 243 10.92 3.62 11.14
CA THR A 243 11.44 3.08 9.87
C THR A 243 10.57 3.49 8.67
N VAL A 244 9.24 3.44 8.80
CA VAL A 244 8.31 3.82 7.71
C VAL A 244 8.38 5.31 7.43
N ARG A 245 8.38 6.16 8.46
CA ARG A 245 8.53 7.61 8.29
C ARG A 245 9.84 7.97 7.59
N ALA A 246 10.95 7.38 8.05
CA ALA A 246 12.25 7.61 7.45
C ALA A 246 12.30 7.18 5.97
N LEU A 247 11.62 6.09 5.58
CA LEU A 247 11.49 5.76 4.15
C LEU A 247 10.80 6.89 3.38
N LEU A 248 9.66 7.36 3.86
CA LEU A 248 8.84 8.33 3.14
C LEU A 248 9.56 9.69 3.05
N ASP A 249 10.26 10.10 4.12
CA ASP A 249 11.14 11.27 4.14
C ASP A 249 12.24 11.15 3.07
N LEU A 250 12.94 10.00 3.04
CA LEU A 250 14.02 9.75 2.08
C LEU A 250 13.52 9.63 0.64
N ALA A 251 12.28 9.19 0.44
CA ALA A 251 11.64 9.13 -0.87
C ALA A 251 11.12 10.50 -1.34
N GLY A 252 11.13 11.53 -0.47
CA GLY A 252 10.53 12.83 -0.75
C GLY A 252 9.02 12.72 -1.02
N TYR A 253 8.34 11.81 -0.32
CA TYR A 253 6.89 11.64 -0.47
C TYR A 253 6.18 12.76 0.30
N GLU A 254 5.36 13.57 -0.36
CA GLU A 254 4.82 14.79 0.26
C GLU A 254 3.31 14.73 0.52
N SER A 255 2.56 13.88 -0.18
CA SER A 255 1.10 13.83 -0.04
C SER A 255 0.53 12.47 -0.45
N GLY A 256 -0.52 12.04 0.26
CA GLY A 256 -1.32 10.87 -0.09
C GLY A 256 -1.22 9.73 0.92
N THR A 257 -1.85 8.60 0.60
CA THR A 257 -1.81 7.40 1.44
C THR A 257 -0.84 6.37 0.88
N THR A 258 -0.16 5.65 1.77
CA THR A 258 0.74 4.55 1.40
C THR A 258 0.49 3.33 2.28
N ARG A 259 0.78 2.17 1.71
CA ARG A 259 0.91 0.91 2.41
C ARG A 259 2.35 0.45 2.36
N THR A 260 2.91 0.09 3.52
CA THR A 260 4.24 -0.48 3.67
C THR A 260 4.16 -1.84 4.35
N ASP A 261 4.74 -2.86 3.73
CA ASP A 261 4.93 -4.18 4.34
C ASP A 261 6.29 -4.20 5.07
N VAL A 262 6.24 -4.45 6.38
CA VAL A 262 7.41 -4.48 7.28
C VAL A 262 7.55 -5.86 7.91
N LEU A 263 8.76 -6.42 7.92
CA LEU A 263 9.10 -7.61 8.71
C LEU A 263 9.87 -7.21 9.95
N VAL A 264 9.47 -7.76 11.10
CA VAL A 264 10.13 -7.60 12.39
C VAL A 264 10.82 -8.90 12.76
N SER A 265 12.11 -8.82 13.05
CA SER A 265 12.95 -9.95 13.50
C SER A 265 13.90 -9.50 14.60
N ALA A 266 14.73 -10.43 15.10
CA ALA A 266 15.82 -10.09 16.03
C ALA A 266 16.82 -9.05 15.48
N ARG A 267 16.85 -8.83 14.15
CA ARG A 267 17.69 -7.81 13.49
C ARG A 267 16.98 -6.45 13.35
N GLY A 268 15.81 -6.29 13.98
CA GLY A 268 14.95 -5.12 13.90
C GLY A 268 13.98 -5.15 12.72
N SER A 269 13.31 -4.03 12.50
CA SER A 269 12.33 -3.82 11.42
C SER A 269 13.02 -3.68 10.06
N ARG A 270 12.46 -4.32 9.02
CA ARG A 270 12.90 -4.20 7.63
C ARG A 270 11.71 -4.03 6.70
N ILE A 271 11.83 -3.08 5.79
CA ILE A 271 10.82 -2.83 4.75
C ILE A 271 10.99 -3.87 3.64
N ALA A 272 9.91 -4.61 3.39
CA ALA A 272 9.82 -5.55 2.27
C ALA A 272 9.23 -4.90 1.02
N ALA A 273 8.20 -4.07 1.18
CA ALA A 273 7.56 -3.36 0.08
C ALA A 273 6.92 -2.07 0.57
N ALA A 274 6.79 -1.09 -0.32
CA ALA A 274 6.04 0.13 -0.09
C ALA A 274 5.32 0.50 -1.39
N MET A 275 4.05 0.88 -1.30
CA MET A 275 3.19 1.11 -2.45
C MET A 275 2.07 2.09 -2.12
N GLU A 276 1.58 2.76 -3.16
CA GLU A 276 0.34 3.55 -3.13
C GLU A 276 -0.85 2.58 -3.33
N PRO A 277 -2.01 2.79 -2.68
CA PRO A 277 -3.19 1.92 -2.82
C PRO A 277 -3.55 1.62 -4.27
N ASP A 278 -3.60 2.65 -5.12
CA ASP A 278 -3.94 2.55 -6.55
C ASP A 278 -3.05 1.58 -7.36
N ARG A 279 -1.86 1.21 -6.85
CA ARG A 279 -0.93 0.25 -7.49
C ARG A 279 -1.06 -1.18 -6.96
N GLU A 280 -1.84 -1.41 -5.90
CA GLU A 280 -1.97 -2.72 -5.27
C GLU A 280 -2.84 -3.69 -6.09
N GLN A 281 -4.01 -3.24 -6.54
CA GLN A 281 -4.99 -4.10 -7.21
C GLN A 281 -4.55 -4.60 -8.59
N ALA A 282 -3.68 -3.86 -9.29
CA ALA A 282 -3.18 -4.25 -10.60
C ALA A 282 -2.42 -5.60 -10.58
N GLY A 283 -1.90 -6.02 -9.43
CA GLY A 283 -1.12 -7.27 -9.27
C GLY A 283 -1.86 -8.40 -8.58
N THR A 284 -2.80 -8.10 -7.67
CA THR A 284 -3.44 -9.11 -6.80
C THR A 284 -4.49 -9.96 -7.51
N ASP A 285 -5.26 -9.40 -8.43
CA ASP A 285 -6.32 -10.14 -9.17
C ASP A 285 -5.75 -11.20 -10.13
N ARG A 286 -4.53 -10.98 -10.64
CA ARG A 286 -3.82 -11.95 -11.49
C ARG A 286 -2.88 -12.86 -10.70
N SER A 287 -2.36 -12.40 -9.54
CA SER A 287 -1.54 -13.22 -8.64
C SER A 287 -2.30 -14.42 -8.11
N ARG A 288 -3.60 -14.27 -7.81
CA ARG A 288 -4.44 -15.41 -7.41
C ARG A 288 -4.72 -16.37 -8.54
N THR A 289 -4.78 -15.93 -9.80
CA THR A 289 -4.96 -16.85 -10.94
C THR A 289 -3.67 -17.60 -11.26
N ALA A 290 -2.49 -16.98 -11.05
CA ALA A 290 -1.20 -17.68 -11.13
C ALA A 290 -0.94 -18.60 -9.92
N ALA A 291 -1.41 -18.23 -8.72
CA ALA A 291 -1.35 -19.07 -7.51
C ALA A 291 -2.45 -20.16 -7.48
N ALA A 292 -3.54 -20.01 -8.23
CA ALA A 292 -4.53 -21.07 -8.40
C ALA A 292 -3.98 -22.30 -9.16
N GLY A 293 -2.79 -22.18 -9.76
CA GLY A 293 -2.02 -23.29 -10.32
C GLY A 293 -1.08 -24.00 -9.35
N GLY A 294 -0.99 -23.56 -8.08
CA GLY A 294 -0.15 -24.25 -7.10
C GLY A 294 -0.26 -23.68 -5.70
N ILE A 295 -0.47 -24.60 -4.74
CA ILE A 295 -0.49 -24.45 -3.27
C ILE A 295 -1.91 -24.12 -2.76
N GLU A 296 -2.64 -24.93 -1.95
CA GLU A 296 -2.29 -25.98 -0.98
C GLU A 296 -3.54 -26.86 -0.67
N ARG A 297 -3.35 -28.17 -0.48
CA ARG A 297 -4.09 -28.94 0.54
C ARG A 297 -3.11 -29.92 1.19
N GLY A 298 -2.88 -29.73 2.48
CA GLY A 298 -2.22 -30.74 3.31
C GLY A 298 -3.09 -31.97 3.50
N THR A 299 -2.46 -33.08 3.88
CA THR A 299 -3.01 -34.04 4.84
C THR A 299 -1.89 -34.86 5.45
N ASP A 300 -1.89 -34.88 6.78
CA ASP A 300 -1.41 -35.87 7.75
C ASP A 300 -0.47 -37.00 7.28
N ARG A 301 0.72 -37.05 7.89
CA ARG A 301 1.07 -38.03 8.93
C ARG A 301 2.33 -37.61 9.70
#